data_AF-A0A8T4MWM3-F1
#
_entry.id   AF-A0A8T4MWM3-F1
#
_cell.length_a   1.000
_cell.length_b   1.000
_cell.length_c   1.000
_cell.angle_alpha   90.00
_cell.angle_beta   90.00
_cell.angle_gamma   90.00
#
_symmetry.space_group_name_H-M   'P 1'
#
loop_
_entity.id
_entity.type
_entity.pdbx_description
1 polymer ?
#
loop_
_entity_poly.entity_id
_entity_poly.type
_entity_poly.pdbx_seq_one_letter_code
_entity_poly.pdbx_strand_id
1 'polypeptide(L)'
;MGGNKPRPVKDNVPTTNASPTRLSNEPPVKAVVESLILRTGARGEITQVECKILEGRNSGKEMRRNVKGPVRVGDLITLRETEIEARRARGATKGAHS
;
A
#
# COMPACT_ATOMS: atom_id res chain seq x y z
N MET A 1 42.63 8.05 -24.56
CA MET A 1 41.22 8.06 -25.01
C MET A 1 40.51 6.86 -24.39
N GLY A 2 39.96 7.03 -23.18
CA GLY A 2 39.29 5.95 -22.44
C GLY A 2 37.81 5.90 -22.80
N GLY A 3 37.40 4.90 -23.58
CA GLY A 3 35.99 4.69 -23.92
C GLY A 3 35.28 3.94 -22.81
N ASN A 4 34.40 4.62 -22.07
CA ASN A 4 33.48 3.97 -21.15
C ASN A 4 32.12 3.80 -21.87
N LYS A 5 31.81 2.57 -22.30
CA LYS A 5 30.46 2.20 -22.76
C LYS A 5 29.56 2.00 -21.52
N PRO A 6 28.41 2.68 -21.40
CA PRO A 6 27.45 2.33 -20.36
C PRO A 6 26.80 0.97 -20.67
N ARG A 7 26.78 0.09 -19.67
CA ARG A 7 26.03 -1.18 -19.73
C ARG A 7 24.54 -0.89 -19.59
N PRO A 8 23.65 -1.58 -20.34
CA PRO A 8 22.21 -1.39 -20.19
C PRO A 8 21.74 -2.00 -18.85
N VAL A 9 21.26 -1.17 -17.93
CA VAL A 9 20.57 -1.62 -16.72
C VAL A 9 19.17 -2.07 -17.13
N LYS A 10 19.02 -3.39 -17.32
CA LYS A 10 17.73 -4.08 -17.39
C LYS A 10 17.34 -4.45 -15.97
N ASP A 11 16.73 -3.52 -15.25
CA ASP A 11 16.16 -3.84 -13.94
C ASP A 11 14.76 -4.44 -14.12
N ASN A 12 14.76 -5.77 -14.02
CA ASN A 12 13.63 -6.66 -13.89
C ASN A 12 12.63 -6.11 -12.86
N VAL A 13 11.45 -5.69 -13.31
CA VAL A 13 10.28 -5.60 -12.43
C VAL A 13 9.87 -7.04 -12.11
N PRO A 14 9.86 -7.47 -10.83
CA PRO A 14 9.57 -8.85 -10.49
C PRO A 14 8.10 -9.16 -10.78
N THR A 15 7.86 -10.00 -11.80
CA THR A 15 6.63 -10.79 -11.93
C THR A 15 6.64 -11.86 -10.85
N THR A 16 6.27 -11.54 -9.62
CA THR A 16 6.00 -12.56 -8.59
C THR A 16 4.64 -13.19 -8.87
N ASN A 17 4.66 -14.23 -9.69
CA ASN A 17 3.68 -15.30 -9.66
C ASN A 17 3.76 -15.99 -8.29
N ALA A 18 2.82 -15.69 -7.40
CA ALA A 18 2.59 -16.48 -6.21
C ALA A 18 1.08 -16.74 -6.09
N SER A 19 0.67 -17.95 -6.42
CA SER A 19 -0.64 -18.52 -6.06
C SER A 19 -0.41 -19.83 -5.31
N PRO A 20 -1.33 -20.34 -4.46
CA PRO A 20 -2.69 -19.89 -4.19
C PRO A 20 -3.07 -19.83 -2.69
N THR A 21 -3.77 -18.79 -2.26
CA THR A 21 -4.77 -18.94 -1.19
C THR A 21 -6.03 -18.28 -1.72
N ARG A 22 -7.04 -19.10 -2.03
CA ARG A 22 -8.30 -18.65 -2.63
C ARG A 22 -9.10 -17.81 -1.63
N LEU A 23 -8.70 -16.56 -1.44
CA LEU A 23 -9.58 -15.51 -0.97
C LEU A 23 -9.76 -14.54 -2.13
N SER A 24 -10.98 -14.55 -2.70
CA SER A 24 -11.49 -13.63 -3.72
C SER A 24 -10.89 -13.80 -5.12
N ASN A 25 -11.74 -14.03 -6.12
CA ASN A 25 -11.39 -14.41 -7.49
C ASN A 25 -10.95 -13.21 -8.36
N GLU A 26 -10.51 -12.10 -7.75
CA GLU A 26 -10.19 -10.85 -8.45
C GLU A 26 -8.67 -10.65 -8.61
N PRO A 27 -8.23 -10.09 -9.75
CA PRO A 27 -6.82 -9.84 -9.98
C PRO A 27 -6.30 -8.80 -8.97
N PRO A 28 -5.06 -8.96 -8.47
CA PRO A 28 -4.45 -7.99 -7.58
C PRO A 28 -4.38 -6.62 -8.26
N VAL A 29 -4.84 -5.59 -7.56
CA VAL A 29 -4.96 -4.23 -8.08
C VAL A 29 -3.80 -3.37 -7.56
N LYS A 30 -3.15 -2.60 -8.44
CA LYS A 30 -2.13 -1.64 -8.03
C LYS A 30 -2.75 -0.32 -7.61
N ALA A 31 -2.21 0.25 -6.54
CA ALA A 31 -2.56 1.57 -6.03
C ALA A 31 -1.31 2.35 -5.65
N VAL A 32 -1.37 3.67 -5.71
CA VAL A 32 -0.31 4.58 -5.28
C VAL A 32 -0.70 5.20 -3.94
N VAL A 33 0.25 5.30 -3.00
CA VAL A 33 0.03 5.99 -1.73
C VAL A 33 0.02 7.49 -1.99
N GLU A 34 -1.10 8.13 -1.69
CA GLU A 34 -1.28 9.58 -1.85
C GLU A 34 -0.96 10.33 -0.57
N SER A 35 -1.33 9.78 0.60
CA SER A 35 -1.10 10.43 1.89
C SER A 35 -1.02 9.44 3.04
N LEU A 36 -0.29 9.82 4.09
CA LEU A 36 -0.19 9.09 5.34
C LEU A 36 -1.16 9.72 6.34
N ILE A 37 -2.09 8.94 6.88
CA ILE A 37 -3.14 9.47 7.75
C ILE A 37 -2.65 9.49 9.20
N LEU A 38 -2.29 8.33 9.72
CA LEU A 38 -1.98 8.16 11.13
C LEU A 38 -1.28 6.82 11.39
N ARG A 39 -0.56 6.75 12.50
CA ARG A 39 0.08 5.52 12.98
C ARG A 39 -0.80 4.90 14.08
N THR A 40 -1.33 3.70 13.83
CA THR A 40 -2.24 2.95 14.70
C THR A 40 -1.58 1.65 15.19
N GLY A 41 -2.17 1.05 16.23
CA GLY A 41 -1.76 -0.21 16.83
C GLY A 41 -1.11 0.01 18.19
N ALA A 42 -1.23 -0.96 19.09
CA ALA A 42 -0.76 -0.85 20.48
C ALA A 42 0.73 -0.45 20.61
N ARG A 43 1.54 -0.77 19.60
CA ARG A 43 2.98 -0.43 19.51
C ARG A 43 3.31 0.51 18.35
N GLY A 44 2.31 1.07 17.66
CA GLY A 44 2.52 1.88 16.47
C GLY A 44 3.14 1.11 15.30
N GLU A 45 2.84 -0.18 15.13
CA GLU A 45 3.41 -0.99 14.04
C GLU A 45 2.68 -0.82 12.70
N ILE A 46 1.50 -0.19 12.73
CA ILE A 46 0.60 -0.08 11.59
C ILE A 46 0.46 1.39 11.22
N THR A 47 0.61 1.71 9.95
CA THR A 47 0.34 3.04 9.40
C THR A 47 -0.91 2.96 8.55
N GLN A 48 -1.90 3.78 8.87
CA GLN A 48 -3.06 3.97 8.02
C GLN A 48 -2.68 4.95 6.90
N VAL A 49 -2.80 4.49 5.66
CA VAL A 49 -2.49 5.26 4.46
C VAL A 49 -3.74 5.47 3.62
N GLU A 50 -3.75 6.56 2.88
CA GLU A 50 -4.66 6.85 1.81
C GLU A 50 -3.96 6.52 0.50
N CYS A 51 -4.55 5.61 -0.28
CA CYS A 51 -4.02 5.17 -1.55
C CYS A 51 -5.06 5.32 -2.65
N LYS A 52 -4.61 5.72 -3.83
CA LYS A 52 -5.42 5.86 -5.04
C LYS A 52 -5.22 4.67 -5.95
N ILE A 53 -6.32 4.03 -6.33
CA ILE A 53 -6.29 2.88 -7.23
C ILE A 53 -5.89 3.33 -8.64
N LEU A 54 -4.89 2.67 -9.22
CA LEU A 54 -4.39 2.96 -10.57
C LEU A 54 -5.06 2.07 -11.62
N GLU A 55 -5.24 0.79 -11.31
CA GLU A 55 -5.70 -0.24 -12.27
C GLU A 55 -7.03 -0.88 -11.82
N GLY A 56 -7.79 -1.45 -12.75
CA GLY A 56 -9.02 -2.22 -12.44
C GLY A 56 -10.32 -1.41 -12.45
N ARG A 57 -11.40 -2.04 -11.97
CA ARG A 57 -12.79 -1.50 -12.00
C ARG A 57 -12.96 -0.21 -11.20
N ASN A 58 -12.11 0.02 -10.19
CA ASN A 58 -12.21 1.13 -9.26
C ASN A 58 -11.10 2.18 -9.48
N SER A 59 -10.56 2.25 -10.70
CA SER A 59 -9.51 3.22 -11.06
C SER A 59 -9.92 4.65 -10.69
N GLY A 60 -9.00 5.39 -10.06
CA GLY A 60 -9.20 6.76 -9.60
C GLY A 60 -9.88 6.90 -8.23
N LYS A 61 -10.35 5.80 -7.61
CA LYS A 61 -10.93 5.85 -6.26
C LYS A 61 -9.83 5.91 -5.20
N GLU A 62 -10.00 6.82 -4.24
CA GLU A 62 -9.19 6.91 -3.03
C GLU A 62 -9.73 5.94 -1.97
N MET A 63 -8.81 5.24 -1.31
CA MET A 63 -9.14 4.22 -0.33
C MET A 63 -8.13 4.18 0.80
N ARG A 64 -8.60 3.85 2.01
CA ARG A 64 -7.74 3.73 3.19
C ARG A 64 -7.30 2.31 3.44
N ARG A 65 -6.00 2.13 3.70
CA ARG A 65 -5.40 0.82 3.99
C ARG A 65 -4.43 0.86 5.15
N ASN A 66 -4.36 -0.26 5.85
CA ASN A 66 -3.41 -0.47 6.92
C ASN A 66 -2.16 -1.11 6.32
N VAL A 67 -1.03 -0.41 6.39
CA VAL A 67 0.27 -0.91 5.95
C VAL A 67 1.11 -1.16 7.19
N LYS A 68 1.76 -2.32 7.25
CA LYS A 68 2.72 -2.63 8.31
C LYS A 68 4.09 -2.13 7.92
N GLY A 69 4.71 -1.33 8.77
CA GLY A 69 6.07 -0.81 8.56
C GLY A 69 6.13 0.62 7.98
N PRO A 70 7.34 1.07 7.62
CA PRO A 70 7.56 2.40 7.06
C PRO A 70 7.03 2.47 5.63
N VAL A 71 6.30 3.54 5.33
CA VAL A 71 5.68 3.79 4.03
C VAL A 71 5.78 5.27 3.73
N ARG A 72 5.92 5.62 2.45
CA ARG A 72 6.08 7.00 1.98
C ARG A 72 5.01 7.33 0.94
N VAL A 73 4.76 8.63 0.79
CA VAL A 73 3.91 9.12 -0.31
C VAL A 73 4.61 8.82 -1.64
N GLY A 74 3.84 8.33 -2.61
CA GLY A 74 4.34 7.89 -3.91
C GLY A 74 4.70 6.40 -3.99
N ASP A 75 4.66 5.67 -2.88
CA ASP A 75 4.89 4.22 -2.90
C ASP A 75 3.76 3.48 -3.65
N LEU A 76 4.12 2.45 -4.41
CA LEU A 76 3.18 1.56 -5.08
C LEU A 76 2.85 0.36 -4.18
N ILE A 77 1.57 0.17 -3.90
CA ILE A 77 1.06 -0.95 -3.10
C ILE A 77 0.13 -1.81 -3.95
N THR A 78 0.16 -3.11 -3.67
CA THR A 78 -0.75 -4.08 -4.31
C THR A 78 -1.86 -4.44 -3.35
N LEU A 79 -3.10 -4.20 -3.77
CA LEU A 79 -4.31 -4.48 -3.04
C LEU A 79 -4.91 -5.79 -3.52
N ARG A 80 -5.10 -6.74 -2.61
CA ARG A 80 -5.79 -8.00 -2.93
C ARG A 80 -7.31 -7.83 -2.98
N GLU A 81 -7.84 -6.85 -2.24
CA GLU A 81 -9.27 -6.60 -2.13
C GLU A 81 -9.51 -5.09 -2.10
N THR A 82 -10.31 -4.57 -3.03
CA THR A 82 -10.66 -3.14 -3.13
C THR A 82 -11.94 -2.77 -2.37
N GLU A 83 -12.63 -3.74 -1.77
CA GLU A 83 -13.95 -3.53 -1.16
C GLU A 83 -13.91 -3.21 0.35
N ILE A 84 -12.93 -3.75 1.08
CA ILE A 84 -12.88 -3.62 2.55
C ILE A 84 -12.01 -2.44 3.00
N GLU A 85 -12.61 -1.27 3.19
CA GLU A 85 -11.88 -0.11 3.73
C GLU A 85 -11.48 -0.30 5.19
N ALA A 86 -10.28 0.15 5.57
CA ALA A 86 -9.89 0.20 6.96
C ALA A 86 -10.79 1.18 7.71
N ARG A 87 -11.44 0.72 8.79
CA ARG A 87 -12.26 1.56 9.66
C ARG A 87 -11.45 2.79 10.09
N ARG A 88 -12.06 3.98 10.02
CA ARG A 88 -11.43 5.23 10.47
C ARG A 88 -10.97 5.04 11.92
N ALA A 89 -9.67 5.11 12.17
CA ALA A 89 -9.17 5.09 13.53
C ALA A 89 -9.74 6.31 14.26
N ARG A 90 -10.52 6.07 15.31
CA ARG A 90 -10.87 7.12 16.27
C ARG A 90 -9.65 7.27 17.16
N GLY A 91 -9.04 8.46 17.16
CA GLY A 91 -7.91 8.75 18.04
C GLY A 91 -8.23 8.29 19.45
N ALA A 92 -7.26 7.61 20.08
CA ALA A 92 -7.39 7.07 21.42
C ALA A 92 -8.11 8.09 22.30
N THR A 93 -9.29 7.72 22.81
CA THR A 93 -9.87 8.41 23.95
C THR A 93 -8.78 8.46 25.00
N LYS A 94 -8.28 9.67 25.31
CA LYS A 94 -7.45 9.92 26.48
C LYS A 94 -8.08 9.13 27.62
N GLY A 95 -7.29 8.25 28.25
CA GLY A 95 -7.75 7.44 29.36
C GLY A 95 -8.49 8.32 30.36
N ALA A 96 -9.77 8.04 30.54
CA ALA A 96 -10.50 8.46 31.73
C ALA A 96 -9.94 7.62 32.89
N HIS A 97 -8.83 8.09 33.44
CA HIS A 97 -8.36 7.72 34.76
C HIS A 97 -8.09 9.02 35.51
N SER A 98 -9.12 9.45 36.23
CA SER A 98 -9.04 10.30 37.41
C SER A 98 -9.85 9.62 38.49
#